data_AF-A0A268BNZ9-F1
#
_entry.id   AF-A0A268BNZ9-F1
#
_cell.length_a   1.000
_cell.length_b   1.000
_cell.length_c   1.000
_cell.angle_alpha   90.00
_cell.angle_beta   90.00
_cell.angle_gamma   90.00
#
_symmetry.space_group_name_H-M   'P 1'
#
loop_
_entity.id
_entity.type
_entity.pdbx_description
1 polymer ?
#
loop_
_entity_poly.entity_id
_entity_poly.type
_entity_poly.pdbx_seq_one_letter_code
_entity_poly.pdbx_strand_id
1 'polypeptide(L)'
;MKTVATAGGIFGIIASLLAMFFTLIDDSYTVGNFGLLGIAAGILGIIGAILIERKPVLAGVLLIAAAAVGIYGVLLYFLLPGALMLIAAFVKMSRRGSGY
;
A
#
# COMPACT_ATOMS: atom_id res chain seq x y z
N MET A 1 -8.75 -1.76 11.97
CA MET A 1 -8.19 -1.00 10.83
C MET A 1 -6.69 -1.07 10.74
N LYS A 2 -5.94 -1.05 11.86
CA LYS A 2 -4.49 -1.29 11.85
C LYS A 2 -4.11 -2.58 11.12
N THR A 3 -4.73 -3.71 11.48
CA THR A 3 -4.51 -5.01 10.83
C THR A 3 -4.75 -4.97 9.33
N VAL A 4 -5.81 -4.28 8.88
CA VAL A 4 -6.16 -4.15 7.45
C VAL A 4 -5.08 -3.35 6.71
N ALA A 5 -4.63 -2.23 7.28
CA ALA A 5 -3.53 -1.44 6.71
C ALA A 5 -2.21 -2.23 6.66
N THR A 6 -1.89 -2.98 7.73
CA THR A 6 -0.70 -3.83 7.80
C THR A 6 -0.76 -4.96 6.78
N ALA A 7 -1.91 -5.62 6.64
CA ALA A 7 -2.14 -6.64 5.63
C ALA A 7 -1.98 -6.07 4.22
N GLY A 8 -2.54 -4.88 3.96
CA GLY A 8 -2.31 -4.15 2.71
C GLY A 8 -0.83 -3.91 2.42
N GLY A 9 -0.06 -3.45 3.42
CA GLY A 9 1.39 -3.26 3.30
C GLY A 9 2.15 -4.53 2.97
N ILE A 10 1.91 -5.61 3.72
CA ILE A 10 2.56 -6.91 3.53
C ILE A 10 2.21 -7.50 2.16
N PHE A 11 0.93 -7.52 1.79
CA PHE A 11 0.51 -8.00 0.47
C PHE A 11 1.08 -7.14 -0.65
N GLY A 12 1.25 -5.83 -0.43
CA GLY A 12 1.92 -4.94 -1.36
C GLY A 12 3.36 -5.36 -1.65
N ILE A 13 4.13 -5.67 -0.61
CA ILE A 13 5.50 -6.17 -0.74
C ILE A 13 5.51 -7.51 -1.50
N ILE A 14 4.65 -8.46 -1.11
CA ILE A 14 4.58 -9.79 -1.75
C ILE A 14 4.20 -9.66 -3.24
N ALA A 15 3.18 -8.87 -3.56
CA ALA A 15 2.75 -8.64 -4.93
C ALA A 15 3.85 -8.00 -5.78
N SER A 16 4.62 -7.08 -5.20
CA SER A 16 5.74 -6.43 -5.86
C SER A 16 6.88 -7.42 -6.15
N LEU A 17 7.20 -8.29 -5.20
CA LEU A 17 8.18 -9.36 -5.41
C LEU A 17 7.74 -10.36 -6.49
N LEU A 18 6.45 -10.73 -6.50
CA LEU A 18 5.91 -11.59 -7.55
C LEU A 18 5.98 -10.94 -8.93
N ALA A 19 5.64 -9.65 -9.03
CA ALA A 19 5.76 -8.93 -10.29
C ALA A 19 7.22 -8.87 -10.78
N MET A 20 8.18 -8.60 -9.89
CA MET A 20 9.61 -8.65 -10.22
C MET A 20 10.03 -10.05 -10.69
N PHE A 21 9.54 -11.10 -10.03
CA PHE A 21 9.83 -12.48 -10.42
C PHE A 21 9.29 -12.81 -11.82
N PHE A 22 8.07 -12.39 -12.16
CA PHE A 22 7.53 -12.60 -13.50
C PHE A 22 8.31 -11.82 -14.58
N THR A 23 8.80 -10.62 -14.26
CA THR A 23 9.62 -9.86 -15.21
C THR A 23 10.98 -10.47 -15.49
N LEU A 24 11.55 -11.18 -14.51
CA LEU A 24 12.77 -11.97 -14.69
C LEU A 24 12.54 -13.17 -15.62
N ILE A 25 11.32 -13.70 -15.69
CA ILE A 25 10.98 -14.85 -16.54
C ILE A 25 10.67 -14.41 -17.98
N ASP A 26 10.03 -13.25 -18.15
CA ASP A 26 9.56 -12.74 -19.45
C ASP A 26 10.61 -11.90 -20.20
N ASP A 27 11.84 -11.78 -19.69
CA ASP A 27 12.95 -10.92 -20.19
C ASP A 27 12.55 -9.44 -20.44
N SER A 28 11.40 -9.02 -19.88
CA SER A 28 10.84 -7.69 -20.02
C SER A 28 11.30 -6.80 -18.87
N TYR A 29 12.47 -6.18 -19.04
CA TYR A 29 13.10 -5.34 -18.02
C TYR A 29 12.37 -4.02 -17.72
N THR A 30 11.29 -3.69 -18.43
CA THR A 30 10.55 -2.45 -18.22
C THR A 30 9.81 -2.42 -16.89
N VAL A 31 9.38 -3.57 -16.36
CA VAL A 31 8.55 -3.66 -15.15
C VAL A 31 9.38 -3.99 -13.88
N GLY A 32 10.58 -4.58 -14.04
CA GLY A 32 11.45 -4.98 -12.91
C GLY A 32 11.87 -3.82 -11.99
N ASN A 33 12.10 -2.62 -12.55
CA ASN A 33 12.46 -1.44 -11.75
C ASN A 33 11.28 -0.86 -10.96
N PHE A 34 10.04 -1.06 -11.43
CA PHE A 34 8.86 -0.53 -10.77
C PHE A 34 8.35 -1.42 -9.62
N GLY A 35 8.77 -2.69 -9.58
CA GLY A 35 8.55 -3.54 -8.41
C GLY A 35 9.16 -2.97 -7.13
N LEU A 36 10.32 -2.30 -7.22
CA LEU A 36 10.94 -1.62 -6.07
C LEU A 36 10.06 -0.47 -5.53
N LEU A 37 9.36 0.25 -6.41
CA LEU A 37 8.39 1.27 -6.00
C LEU A 37 7.20 0.65 -5.27
N GLY A 38 6.74 -0.52 -5.71
CA GLY A 38 5.73 -1.30 -5.01
C GLY A 38 6.18 -1.76 -3.63
N ILE A 39 7.43 -2.20 -3.48
CA ILE A 39 7.99 -2.56 -2.17
C ILE A 39 8.04 -1.33 -1.26
N ALA A 40 8.53 -0.20 -1.77
CA ALA A 40 8.57 1.06 -1.03
C ALA A 40 7.17 1.51 -0.60
N ALA A 41 6.17 1.38 -1.49
CA ALA A 41 4.77 1.61 -1.19
C ALA A 41 4.25 0.67 -0.09
N GLY A 42 4.58 -0.62 -0.14
CA GLY A 42 4.26 -1.58 0.91
C GLY A 42 4.82 -1.19 2.27
N ILE A 43 6.10 -0.78 2.34
CA ILE A 43 6.75 -0.28 3.56
C ILE A 43 6.06 0.99 4.07
N LEU A 44 5.78 1.96 3.20
CA LEU A 44 5.01 3.16 3.53
C LEU A 44 3.63 2.80 4.10
N GLY A 45 2.97 1.79 3.54
CA GLY A 45 1.70 1.27 4.04
C GLY A 45 1.81 0.72 5.46
N ILE A 46 2.90 0.00 5.78
CA ILE A 46 3.18 -0.50 7.14
C ILE A 46 3.43 0.66 8.11
N ILE A 47 4.21 1.68 7.70
CA ILE A 47 4.45 2.88 8.50
C ILE A 47 3.13 3.61 8.77
N GLY A 48 2.29 3.79 7.75
CA GLY A 48 0.95 4.34 7.88
C GLY A 48 0.08 3.54 8.86
N ALA A 49 0.14 2.21 8.80
CA ALA A 49 -0.58 1.33 9.71
C ALA A 49 -0.13 1.51 11.17
N ILE A 50 1.16 1.66 11.44
CA ILE A 50 1.69 1.91 12.79
C ILE A 50 1.16 3.24 13.35
N LEU A 51 1.05 4.27 12.50
CA LEU A 51 0.60 5.61 12.90
C LEU A 51 -0.92 5.75 13.01
N ILE A 52 -1.71 4.77 12.53
CA ILE A 52 -3.15 4.90 12.29
C ILE A 52 -4.00 5.18 13.54
N GLU A 53 -3.50 4.83 14.72
CA GLU A 53 -4.19 5.06 15.99
C GLU A 53 -3.77 6.38 16.64
N ARG A 54 -2.51 6.78 16.50
CA ARG A 54 -1.96 8.00 17.12
C ARG A 54 -2.21 9.25 16.28
N LYS A 55 -2.04 9.13 14.95
CA LYS A 55 -2.14 10.22 13.97
C LYS A 55 -2.98 9.78 12.77
N PRO A 56 -4.31 9.61 12.94
CA PRO A 56 -5.18 8.99 11.92
C PRO A 56 -5.22 9.74 10.58
N VAL A 57 -5.11 11.08 10.60
CA VAL A 57 -5.09 11.88 9.35
C VAL A 57 -3.79 11.68 8.59
N LEU A 58 -2.64 11.83 9.28
CA LEU A 58 -1.33 11.59 8.67
C LEU A 58 -1.21 10.15 8.15
N ALA A 59 -1.66 9.18 8.94
CA ALA A 59 -1.70 7.78 8.54
C ALA A 59 -2.59 7.54 7.32
N GLY A 60 -3.77 8.16 7.26
CA GLY A 60 -4.66 8.06 6.10
C GLY A 60 -4.01 8.62 4.83
N VAL A 61 -3.37 9.79 4.91
CA VAL A 61 -2.62 10.37 3.77
C VAL A 61 -1.48 9.46 3.34
N LEU A 62 -0.70 8.91 4.28
CA LEU A 62 0.38 7.97 3.97
C LEU A 62 -0.14 6.70 3.30
N LEU A 63 -1.27 6.15 3.75
CA LEU A 63 -1.89 4.95 3.17
C LEU A 63 -2.44 5.21 1.76
N ILE A 64 -3.03 6.38 1.51
CA ILE A 64 -3.48 6.78 0.18
C ILE A 64 -2.28 6.97 -0.76
N ALA A 65 -1.23 7.65 -0.29
CA ALA A 65 -0.01 7.83 -1.07
C ALA A 65 0.67 6.48 -1.38
N ALA A 66 0.74 5.58 -0.39
CA ALA A 66 1.24 4.22 -0.58
C ALA A 66 0.44 3.46 -1.64
N ALA A 67 -0.90 3.50 -1.56
CA ALA A 67 -1.75 2.86 -2.56
C ALA A 67 -1.52 3.43 -3.97
N ALA A 68 -1.43 4.75 -4.10
CA ALA A 68 -1.19 5.41 -5.39
C ALA A 68 0.18 5.06 -5.99
N VAL A 69 1.25 5.13 -5.18
CA VAL A 69 2.61 4.78 -5.63
C VAL A 69 2.71 3.31 -5.98
N GLY A 70 2.09 2.42 -5.18
CA GLY A 70 2.11 0.99 -5.44
C GLY A 70 1.35 0.60 -6.69
N ILE A 71 0.18 1.20 -6.95
CA ILE A 71 -0.57 1.00 -8.20
C ILE A 71 0.19 1.57 -9.39
N TYR A 72 0.83 2.73 -9.25
CA TYR A 72 1.68 3.27 -10.32
C TYR A 72 2.88 2.36 -10.61
N GLY A 73 3.48 1.78 -9.57
CA GLY A 73 4.64 0.89 -9.72
C GLY A 73 4.27 -0.48 -10.30
N VAL A 74 3.27 -1.15 -9.74
CA VAL A 74 3.03 -2.58 -10.03
C VAL A 74 1.65 -2.83 -10.64
N LEU A 75 0.90 -1.77 -10.97
CA LEU A 75 -0.39 -1.82 -11.64
C LEU A 75 -1.35 -2.81 -10.99
N LEU A 76 -1.82 -3.79 -11.77
CA LEU A 76 -2.85 -4.76 -11.38
C LEU A 76 -2.41 -5.63 -10.19
N TYR A 77 -1.12 -5.90 -10.03
CA TYR A 77 -0.61 -6.69 -8.91
C TYR A 77 -0.78 -5.95 -7.57
N PHE A 78 -0.79 -4.61 -7.58
CA PHE A 78 -0.95 -3.81 -6.36
C PHE A 78 -2.41 -3.44 -6.04
N LEU A 79 -3.37 -3.91 -6.84
CA LEU A 79 -4.76 -3.45 -6.74
C LEU A 79 -5.43 -3.92 -5.43
N LEU A 80 -5.22 -5.19 -5.06
CA LEU A 80 -5.70 -5.73 -3.77
C LEU A 80 -4.98 -5.08 -2.56
N PRO A 81 -3.63 -5.01 -2.52
CA PRO A 81 -2.91 -4.24 -1.49
C PRO A 81 -3.39 -2.81 -1.34
N GLY A 82 -3.54 -2.09 -2.45
CA GLY A 82 -3.97 -0.70 -2.50
C GLY A 82 -5.40 -0.54 -1.97
N ALA A 83 -6.33 -1.43 -2.38
CA ALA A 83 -7.70 -1.40 -1.87
C ALA A 83 -7.76 -1.55 -0.34
N LEU A 84 -6.99 -2.48 0.23
CA LEU A 84 -6.91 -2.66 1.68
C LEU A 84 -6.39 -1.40 2.39
N MET A 85 -5.35 -0.77 1.85
CA MET A 85 -4.81 0.49 2.38
C MET A 85 -5.82 1.63 2.31
N LEU A 86 -6.53 1.78 1.18
CA LEU A 86 -7.56 2.81 1.00
C LEU A 86 -8.74 2.63 1.94
N ILE A 87 -9.26 1.40 2.08
CA ILE A 87 -10.32 1.09 3.04
C ILE A 87 -9.89 1.47 4.45
N ALA A 88 -8.65 1.13 4.84
CA ALA A 88 -8.12 1.50 6.14
C ALA A 88 -8.03 3.02 6.35
N ALA A 89 -7.57 3.75 5.33
CA ALA A 89 -7.47 5.21 5.35
C ALA A 89 -8.84 5.87 5.53
N PHE A 90 -9.81 5.57 4.65
CA PHE A 90 -11.12 6.22 4.65
C PHE A 90 -11.91 5.94 5.93
N VAL A 91 -11.95 4.69 6.39
CA VAL A 91 -12.68 4.33 7.62
C VAL A 91 -12.09 5.04 8.83
N LYS A 92 -10.76 5.15 8.94
CA LYS A 92 -10.13 5.79 10.11
C LYS A 92 -10.19 7.31 10.06
N MET A 93 -10.10 7.92 8.87
CA MET A 93 -10.28 9.36 8.72
C MET A 93 -11.72 9.79 9.00
N SER A 94 -12.72 9.04 8.51
CA SER A 94 -14.15 9.37 8.68
C SER A 94 -14.63 9.26 10.13
N ARG A 95 -14.18 8.24 10.90
CA ARG A 95 -14.61 8.05 12.30
C ARG A 95 -14.16 9.14 13.26
N ARG A 96 -13.20 10.00 12.88
CA ARG A 96 -12.77 11.13 13.72
C ARG A 96 -13.70 12.34 13.62
N GLY A 97 -14.58 12.39 12.63
CA GLY A 97 -15.62 13.43 12.50
C GLY A 97 -16.81 13.25 13.44
N SER A 98 -16.91 12.11 14.15
CA SER A 98 -18.07 11.74 14.97
C SER A 98 -17.81 11.81 16.49
N GLY A 99 -16.73 12.47 16.91
CA GLY A 99 -16.41 12.66 18.33
C GLY A 99 -16.67 14.10 18.76
N TYR A 100 -17.90 14.38 19.18
CA TYR A 100 -18.24 15.45 20.12
C TYR A 100 -18.89 14.76 21.33
#